data_AF-A0AAV2HZE2-F1
#
_entry.id   AF-A0AAV2HZE2-F1
#
_cell.length_a   1.000
_cell.length_b   1.000
_cell.length_c   1.000
_cell.angle_alpha   90.00
_cell.angle_beta   90.00
_cell.angle_gamma   90.00
#
_symmetry.space_group_name_H-M   'P 1'
#
loop_
_entity.id
_entity.type
_entity.pdbx_description
1 polymer ?
#
loop_
_entity_poly.entity_id
_entity_poly.type
_entity_poly.pdbx_seq_one_letter_code
_entity_poly.pdbx_strand_id
1 'polypeptide(L)'
;CQKNPGHSQFIPIKHFSELHIPDIYQQIHRTVNAEKFKVKDDLIPFKEFRNLLYHFVMVMASLTVNVQISFTSLDRPDTVPNDPTTPYSGNELRGQRKTRTASGFIFSSSLVDEGQSKACPECPSSPGRVHAVFFMQTATHNLFDAEELKHSKCLLDYDEESDRSKLKSIEPVEIVMKDIENDVCIVKCVTDDETLCKVLRERLKSYHRLRETIYQILKAKKVVYVRDYVTSFWSIVDLVFVVGHPHGKPKMVSVGHRIKRLGQGSVSSKSSYLYDTCTCPGSSGGPVYIIGAPNEFIQHSHSGALDEGNFCGDGVWEQKVQGG
;
A
#
# COMPACT_ATOMS: atom_id res chain seq x y z
N CYS A 1 -0.35 14.07 15.16
CA CYS A 1 0.98 13.90 14.51
C CYS A 1 1.62 15.29 14.44
N GLN A 2 2.88 15.49 14.86
CA GLN A 2 3.53 16.82 14.74
C GLN A 2 3.74 17.25 13.29
N LYS A 3 3.99 16.28 12.38
CA LYS A 3 4.14 16.53 10.94
C LYS A 3 2.85 17.00 10.29
N ASN A 4 1.69 16.63 10.86
CA ASN A 4 0.37 16.96 10.32
C ASN A 4 -0.64 17.20 11.48
N PRO A 5 -0.57 18.35 12.18
CA PRO A 5 -1.33 18.60 13.40
C PRO A 5 -2.86 18.70 13.20
N GLY A 6 -3.33 18.90 11.95
CA GLY A 6 -4.75 18.94 11.59
C GLY A 6 -5.36 17.63 11.09
N HIS A 7 -4.58 16.55 10.97
CA HIS A 7 -5.07 15.29 10.39
C HIS A 7 -5.86 14.47 11.43
N SER A 8 -7.13 14.80 11.60
CA SER A 8 -8.10 14.04 12.41
C SER A 8 -8.68 12.81 11.70
N GLN A 9 -8.29 12.57 10.44
CA GLN A 9 -8.97 11.60 9.55
C GLN A 9 -8.40 10.17 9.61
N PHE A 10 -7.59 9.83 10.61
CA PHE A 10 -7.23 8.43 10.82
C PHE A 10 -8.36 7.71 11.55
N ILE A 11 -8.91 6.71 10.89
CA ILE A 11 -9.96 5.86 11.44
C ILE A 11 -9.27 4.56 11.88
N PRO A 12 -9.29 4.21 13.18
CA PRO A 12 -8.86 2.89 13.62
C PRO A 12 -9.58 1.82 12.82
N ILE A 13 -8.87 0.78 12.36
CA ILE A 13 -9.48 -0.24 11.48
C ILE A 13 -10.74 -0.88 12.10
N LYS A 14 -10.76 -1.04 13.42
CA LYS A 14 -11.92 -1.56 14.18
C LYS A 14 -13.16 -0.67 14.15
N HIS A 15 -12.98 0.63 13.88
CA HIS A 15 -14.05 1.60 13.77
C HIS A 15 -14.38 1.91 12.31
N PHE A 16 -13.57 1.47 11.35
CA PHE A 16 -13.85 1.68 9.94
C PHE A 16 -15.11 0.93 9.52
N SER A 17 -15.96 1.59 8.75
CA SER A 17 -17.28 1.10 8.35
C SER A 17 -17.69 1.72 7.02
N GLU A 18 -18.73 1.18 6.41
CA GLU A 18 -19.32 1.73 5.17
C GLU A 18 -19.67 3.22 5.27
N LEU A 19 -20.00 3.74 6.46
CA LEU A 19 -20.32 5.16 6.67
C LEU A 19 -19.13 6.11 6.50
N HIS A 20 -17.90 5.57 6.59
CA HIS A 20 -16.68 6.34 6.37
C HIS A 20 -16.33 6.48 4.88
N ILE A 21 -17.05 5.78 4.00
CA ILE A 21 -16.85 5.87 2.55
C ILE A 21 -17.75 6.99 2.02
N PRO A 22 -17.19 8.06 1.44
CA PRO A 22 -17.96 9.18 0.90
C PRO A 22 -19.01 8.74 -0.14
N ASP A 23 -20.02 9.58 -0.33
CA ASP A 23 -21.01 9.43 -1.39
C ASP A 23 -20.42 9.76 -2.76
N ILE A 24 -19.55 8.88 -3.24
CA ILE A 24 -18.86 8.98 -4.54
C ILE A 24 -19.82 9.15 -5.72
N TYR A 25 -21.07 8.67 -5.63
CA TYR A 25 -22.05 8.89 -6.69
C TYR A 25 -22.62 10.31 -6.74
N GLN A 26 -22.61 11.10 -5.66
CA GLN A 26 -22.95 12.52 -5.77
C GLN A 26 -21.90 13.27 -6.59
N GLN A 27 -20.63 12.86 -6.52
CA GLN A 27 -19.55 13.39 -7.35
C GLN A 27 -19.64 12.90 -8.81
N ILE A 28 -19.94 11.61 -9.01
CA ILE A 28 -20.15 11.05 -10.36
C ILE A 28 -21.36 11.70 -11.06
N HIS A 29 -22.53 11.78 -10.41
CA HIS A 29 -23.74 12.37 -11.00
C HIS A 29 -23.60 13.88 -11.30
N ARG A 30 -22.89 14.65 -10.47
CA ARG A 30 -22.66 16.09 -10.72
C ARG A 30 -21.84 16.32 -11.98
N THR A 31 -20.87 15.46 -12.26
CA THR A 31 -19.95 15.62 -13.40
C THR A 31 -20.53 15.02 -14.69
N VAL A 32 -21.21 13.88 -14.62
CA VAL A 32 -21.83 13.22 -15.80
C VAL A 32 -23.02 14.02 -16.35
N ASN A 33 -23.75 14.77 -15.51
CA ASN A 33 -24.82 15.66 -15.96
C ASN A 33 -24.30 16.97 -16.58
N ALA A 34 -23.02 17.31 -16.44
CA ALA A 34 -22.44 18.49 -17.07
C ALA A 34 -22.16 18.26 -18.57
N GLU A 35 -21.99 17.00 -19.01
CA GLU A 35 -21.73 16.66 -20.42
C GLU A 35 -22.45 15.37 -20.84
N LYS A 36 -23.56 15.50 -21.59
CA LYS A 36 -24.11 14.58 -22.63
C LYS A 36 -24.15 13.05 -22.43
N PHE A 37 -23.80 12.47 -21.28
CA PHE A 37 -23.79 11.01 -21.08
C PHE A 37 -25.07 10.56 -20.37
N LYS A 38 -26.05 10.10 -21.14
CA LYS A 38 -27.20 9.35 -20.62
C LYS A 38 -26.71 7.99 -20.12
N VAL A 39 -26.39 7.89 -18.83
CA VAL A 39 -26.13 6.60 -18.17
C VAL A 39 -27.48 5.90 -18.01
N LYS A 40 -27.65 4.73 -18.64
CA LYS A 40 -28.84 3.89 -18.48
C LYS A 40 -28.96 3.37 -17.04
N ASP A 41 -30.20 3.27 -16.55
CA ASP A 41 -30.61 2.94 -15.18
C ASP A 41 -30.26 1.53 -14.67
N ASP A 42 -29.51 0.70 -15.42
CA ASP A 42 -29.11 -0.66 -15.03
C ASP A 42 -27.93 -0.67 -14.03
N LEU A 43 -27.89 0.31 -13.13
CA LEU A 43 -26.77 0.51 -12.21
C LEU A 43 -26.92 -0.38 -10.98
N ILE A 44 -25.85 -1.11 -10.62
CA ILE A 44 -25.65 -1.65 -9.26
C ILE A 44 -26.04 -0.55 -8.26
N PRO A 45 -27.02 -0.78 -7.37
CA PRO A 45 -27.44 0.18 -6.37
C PRO A 45 -26.23 0.75 -5.61
N PHE A 46 -26.23 2.07 -5.38
CA PHE A 46 -25.14 2.78 -4.69
C PHE A 46 -24.64 2.07 -3.42
N LYS A 47 -25.59 1.59 -2.61
CA LYS A 47 -25.33 0.86 -1.39
C LYS A 47 -24.45 -0.37 -1.62
N GLU A 48 -24.66 -1.09 -2.71
CA GLU A 48 -23.88 -2.29 -3.04
C GLU A 48 -22.44 -1.95 -3.42
N PHE A 49 -22.20 -0.88 -4.19
CA PHE A 49 -20.84 -0.46 -4.54
C PHE A 49 -20.06 0.07 -3.34
N ARG A 50 -20.72 0.85 -2.45
CA ARG A 50 -20.13 1.29 -1.19
C ARG A 50 -19.73 0.10 -0.32
N ASN A 51 -20.60 -0.90 -0.20
CA ASN A 51 -20.32 -2.11 0.57
C ASN A 51 -19.16 -2.90 -0.03
N LEU A 52 -19.08 -2.96 -1.36
CA LEU A 52 -17.96 -3.57 -2.06
C LEU A 52 -16.63 -2.88 -1.73
N LEU A 53 -16.59 -1.55 -1.77
CA LEU A 53 -15.40 -0.77 -1.38
C LEU A 53 -15.03 -0.98 0.09
N TYR A 54 -16.02 -1.02 0.99
CA TYR A 54 -15.78 -1.32 2.40
C TYR A 54 -15.11 -2.67 2.58
N HIS A 55 -15.68 -3.74 2.00
CA HIS A 55 -15.08 -5.06 2.08
C HIS A 55 -13.69 -5.11 1.44
N PHE A 56 -13.49 -4.40 0.33
CA PHE A 56 -12.19 -4.31 -0.30
C PHE A 56 -11.14 -3.66 0.61
N VAL A 57 -11.45 -2.52 1.25
CA VAL A 57 -10.56 -1.85 2.19
C VAL A 57 -10.28 -2.73 3.42
N MET A 58 -11.28 -3.45 3.94
CA MET A 58 -11.07 -4.38 5.05
C MET A 58 -10.15 -5.54 4.68
N VAL A 59 -10.28 -6.10 3.48
CA VAL A 59 -9.37 -7.16 3.00
C VAL A 59 -7.96 -6.59 2.78
N MET A 60 -7.84 -5.40 2.19
CA MET A 60 -6.57 -4.68 2.05
C MET A 60 -5.90 -4.46 3.41
N ALA A 61 -6.67 -4.08 4.43
CA ALA A 61 -6.20 -3.95 5.80
C ALA A 61 -5.75 -5.28 6.40
N SER A 62 -6.43 -6.40 6.11
CA SER A 62 -6.04 -7.74 6.59
C SER A 62 -4.74 -8.28 5.99
N LEU A 63 -4.26 -7.67 4.89
CA LEU A 63 -3.01 -7.98 4.20
C LEU A 63 -1.93 -6.90 4.45
N THR A 64 -2.27 -5.82 5.18
CA THR A 64 -1.33 -4.77 5.56
C THR A 64 -0.55 -5.21 6.79
N VAL A 65 0.76 -5.04 6.72
CA VAL A 65 1.74 -5.54 7.69
C VAL A 65 2.40 -4.37 8.41
N ASN A 66 2.61 -4.50 9.72
CA ASN A 66 3.50 -3.64 10.49
C ASN A 66 4.93 -4.18 10.39
N VAL A 67 5.82 -3.41 9.78
CA VAL A 67 7.23 -3.78 9.60
C VAL A 67 8.05 -3.11 10.69
N GLN A 68 8.72 -3.89 11.53
CA GLN A 68 9.60 -3.40 12.59
C GLN A 68 11.04 -3.68 12.20
N ILE A 69 11.88 -2.65 12.12
CA ILE A 69 13.29 -2.75 11.73
C ILE A 69 14.14 -2.30 12.92
N SER A 70 14.94 -3.19 13.51
CA SER A 70 15.70 -2.91 14.74
C SER A 70 17.16 -2.49 14.52
N PHE A 71 17.63 -2.48 13.27
CA PHE A 71 18.97 -2.07 12.89
C PHE A 71 18.92 -1.23 11.61
N THR A 72 19.79 -0.23 11.50
CA THR A 72 19.92 0.58 10.30
C THR A 72 21.27 0.31 9.67
N SER A 73 21.28 -0.12 8.41
CA SER A 73 22.48 -0.56 7.72
C SER A 73 23.55 0.53 7.63
N LEU A 74 24.82 0.16 7.70
CA LEU A 74 25.95 1.05 7.43
C LEU A 74 26.00 1.49 5.97
N ASP A 75 25.41 0.69 5.06
CA ASP A 75 25.46 0.91 3.61
C ASP A 75 24.36 1.85 3.12
N ARG A 76 23.54 2.44 4.01
CA ARG A 76 22.57 3.45 3.59
C ARG A 76 23.29 4.63 2.92
N PRO A 77 22.77 5.13 1.79
CA PRO A 77 23.31 6.32 1.15
C PRO A 77 23.28 7.53 2.08
N ASP A 78 24.17 8.50 1.86
CA ASP A 78 24.08 9.79 2.52
C ASP A 78 22.86 10.58 2.02
N THR A 79 22.59 10.52 0.72
CA THR A 79 21.55 11.30 0.04
C THR A 79 20.68 10.44 -0.86
N VAL A 80 19.51 10.94 -1.23
CA VAL A 80 18.64 10.29 -2.21
C VAL A 80 19.39 10.15 -3.55
N PRO A 81 19.32 9.00 -4.25
CA PRO A 81 19.91 8.88 -5.58
C PRO A 81 19.36 9.96 -6.51
N ASN A 82 20.26 10.58 -7.28
CA ASN A 82 19.96 11.68 -8.20
C ASN A 82 19.54 13.00 -7.52
N ASP A 83 19.60 13.09 -6.18
CA ASP A 83 19.41 14.32 -5.43
C ASP A 83 20.44 14.44 -4.28
N PRO A 84 21.57 15.13 -4.50
CA PRO A 84 22.63 15.28 -3.50
C PRO A 84 22.26 16.25 -2.36
N THR A 85 21.10 16.90 -2.40
CA THR A 85 20.68 17.88 -1.40
C THR A 85 19.75 17.29 -0.35
N THR A 86 19.05 16.21 -0.68
CA THR A 86 18.11 15.54 0.23
C THR A 86 18.77 14.35 0.93
N PRO A 87 18.88 14.38 2.27
CA PRO A 87 19.37 13.24 3.04
C PRO A 87 18.53 11.98 2.80
N TYR A 88 19.18 10.83 2.63
CA TYR A 88 18.45 9.56 2.55
C TYR A 88 17.81 9.25 3.90
N SER A 89 16.55 8.81 3.89
CA SER A 89 15.82 8.49 5.14
C SER A 89 16.62 7.55 6.02
N GLY A 90 16.82 7.89 7.29
CA GLY A 90 17.56 7.05 8.26
C GLY A 90 19.08 7.04 8.08
N ASN A 91 19.67 7.86 7.22
CA ASN A 91 21.13 7.97 7.07
C ASN A 91 21.84 8.38 8.38
N GLU A 92 21.15 9.13 9.24
CA GLU A 92 21.61 9.60 10.53
C GLU A 92 21.62 8.49 11.59
N LEU A 93 20.94 7.37 11.31
CA LEU A 93 20.80 6.22 12.18
C LEU A 93 21.71 5.06 11.79
N ARG A 94 22.57 5.21 10.77
CA ARG A 94 23.49 4.16 10.30
C ARG A 94 24.27 3.51 11.45
N GLY A 95 24.29 2.19 11.47
CA GLY A 95 24.95 1.38 12.49
C GLY A 95 24.24 1.34 13.85
N GLN A 96 23.15 2.12 14.04
CA GLN A 96 22.43 2.16 15.32
C GLN A 96 21.41 1.03 15.42
N ARG A 97 21.25 0.50 16.64
CA ARG A 97 20.21 -0.45 17.03
C ARG A 97 18.98 0.26 17.59
N LYS A 98 18.36 1.11 16.76
CA LYS A 98 17.14 1.84 17.10
C LYS A 98 15.98 1.30 16.28
N THR A 99 14.93 0.84 16.96
CA THR A 99 13.73 0.32 16.29
C THR A 99 13.00 1.43 15.53
N ARG A 100 12.84 1.22 14.23
CA ARG A 100 11.99 1.98 13.32
C ARG A 100 10.79 1.13 12.94
N THR A 101 9.71 1.79 12.56
CA THR A 101 8.47 1.13 12.16
C THR A 101 8.00 1.66 10.81
N ALA A 102 7.36 0.78 10.07
CA ALA A 102 6.93 0.98 8.71
C ALA A 102 5.68 0.13 8.42
N SER A 103 5.13 0.30 7.23
CA SER A 103 4.03 -0.52 6.71
C SER A 103 4.49 -1.34 5.51
N GLY A 104 3.82 -2.45 5.26
CA GLY A 104 3.99 -3.24 4.05
C GLY A 104 2.66 -3.86 3.63
N PHE A 105 2.62 -4.47 2.45
CA PHE A 105 1.42 -5.07 1.89
C PHE A 105 1.72 -6.43 1.26
N ILE A 106 1.05 -7.48 1.73
CA ILE A 106 1.13 -8.81 1.12
C ILE A 106 0.26 -8.83 -0.13
N PHE A 107 0.89 -9.11 -1.27
CA PHE A 107 0.22 -8.97 -2.56
C PHE A 107 0.16 -10.23 -3.40
N SER A 108 0.95 -11.23 -3.05
CA SER A 108 1.01 -12.50 -3.75
C SER A 108 1.51 -13.60 -2.84
N SER A 109 1.27 -14.84 -3.24
CA SER A 109 1.81 -16.03 -2.62
C SER A 109 2.30 -16.99 -3.68
N SER A 110 3.43 -17.65 -3.45
CA SER A 110 3.80 -18.83 -4.23
C SER A 110 3.21 -20.08 -3.58
N LEU A 111 2.75 -21.02 -4.41
CA LEU A 111 2.54 -22.38 -3.94
C LEU A 111 3.93 -22.96 -3.64
N VAL A 112 4.12 -23.39 -2.40
CA VAL A 112 5.03 -24.50 -2.14
C VAL A 112 4.16 -25.72 -2.41
N ASP A 113 4.56 -26.62 -3.32
CA ASP A 113 3.74 -27.76 -3.74
C ASP A 113 3.06 -28.42 -2.53
N GLU A 114 1.73 -28.56 -2.59
CA GLU A 114 0.96 -29.13 -1.49
C GLU A 114 1.52 -30.51 -1.12
N GLY A 115 2.03 -30.63 0.11
CA GLY A 115 2.65 -31.87 0.62
C GLY A 115 4.18 -31.90 0.62
N GLN A 116 4.87 -30.97 -0.05
CA GLN A 116 6.32 -30.81 0.07
C GLN A 116 6.65 -29.61 0.94
N SER A 117 6.60 -29.80 2.26
CA SER A 117 7.28 -28.83 3.10
C SER A 117 8.78 -28.88 2.83
N LYS A 118 9.34 -27.75 2.38
CA LYS A 118 10.78 -27.61 2.16
C LYS A 118 11.40 -27.01 3.41
N ALA A 119 12.57 -27.54 3.79
CA ALA A 119 13.42 -26.85 4.73
C ALA A 119 13.76 -25.48 4.15
N CYS A 120 13.64 -24.44 4.96
CA CYS A 120 14.08 -23.11 4.59
C CYS A 120 15.52 -22.94 5.08
N PRO A 121 16.53 -23.05 4.20
CA PRO A 121 17.92 -22.90 4.61
C PRO A 121 18.23 -21.48 5.10
N GLU A 122 17.38 -20.51 4.76
CA GLU A 122 17.52 -19.09 5.06
C GLU A 122 16.77 -18.65 6.32
N CYS A 123 16.01 -19.54 6.97
CA CYS A 123 15.17 -19.18 8.12
C CYS A 123 16.00 -19.23 9.41
N PRO A 124 16.34 -18.08 10.02
CA PRO A 124 17.18 -18.05 11.22
C PRO A 124 16.48 -18.61 12.46
N SER A 125 15.15 -18.56 12.49
CA SER A 125 14.35 -18.93 13.68
C SER A 125 14.06 -20.43 13.78
N SER A 126 13.96 -21.11 12.63
CA SER A 126 13.60 -22.53 12.53
C SER A 126 14.21 -23.12 11.25
N PRO A 127 15.21 -24.02 11.31
CA PRO A 127 15.69 -24.80 10.15
C PRO A 127 14.63 -25.78 9.57
N GLY A 128 13.34 -25.47 9.76
CA GLY A 128 12.21 -26.36 9.63
C GLY A 128 11.28 -26.02 8.47
N ARG A 129 10.12 -26.66 8.55
CA ARG A 129 9.08 -26.74 7.51
C ARG A 129 8.48 -25.38 7.18
N VAL A 130 8.74 -24.88 5.97
CA VAL A 130 7.95 -23.76 5.41
C VAL A 130 6.67 -24.31 4.79
N HIS A 131 5.54 -23.70 5.13
CA HIS A 131 4.22 -24.06 4.61
C HIS A 131 3.74 -23.12 3.49
N ALA A 132 4.22 -21.87 3.48
CA ALA A 132 3.93 -20.92 2.42
C ALA A 132 5.01 -19.84 2.27
N VAL A 133 5.11 -19.34 1.05
CA VAL A 133 5.90 -18.16 0.69
C VAL A 133 4.94 -17.06 0.26
N PHE A 134 5.08 -15.89 0.85
CA PHE A 134 4.33 -14.68 0.54
C PHE A 134 5.28 -13.60 0.02
N PHE A 135 4.78 -12.74 -0.86
CA PHE A 135 5.51 -11.56 -1.31
C PHE A 135 4.86 -10.33 -0.72
N MET A 136 5.67 -9.54 -0.02
CA MET A 136 5.28 -8.28 0.60
C MET A 136 5.98 -7.13 -0.12
N GLN A 137 5.22 -6.09 -0.47
CA GLN A 137 5.77 -4.82 -0.95
C GLN A 137 5.90 -3.85 0.22
N THR A 138 7.01 -3.11 0.29
CA THR A 138 7.21 -1.95 1.16
C THR A 138 8.08 -0.92 0.45
N ALA A 139 8.41 0.19 1.12
CA ALA A 139 9.30 1.20 0.59
C ALA A 139 10.77 0.82 0.81
N THR A 140 11.65 1.06 -0.17
CA THR A 140 13.09 0.78 -0.05
C THR A 140 13.76 1.61 1.04
N HIS A 141 13.25 2.81 1.31
CA HIS A 141 13.73 3.60 2.44
C HIS A 141 13.34 3.02 3.80
N ASN A 142 12.29 2.17 3.88
CA ASN A 142 11.99 1.45 5.12
C ASN A 142 13.00 0.33 5.36
N LEU A 143 13.20 -0.50 4.33
CA LEU A 143 14.01 -1.71 4.37
C LEU A 143 15.02 -1.73 3.20
N PHE A 144 16.26 -1.39 3.51
CA PHE A 144 17.27 -1.03 2.50
C PHE A 144 18.06 -2.22 1.95
N ASP A 145 18.40 -3.20 2.79
CA ASP A 145 19.24 -4.33 2.40
C ASP A 145 19.01 -5.57 3.28
N ALA A 146 19.77 -6.62 2.98
CA ALA A 146 19.70 -7.90 3.69
C ALA A 146 20.12 -7.77 5.17
N GLU A 147 20.92 -6.77 5.55
CA GLU A 147 21.35 -6.60 6.93
C GLU A 147 20.23 -6.00 7.80
N GLU A 148 19.47 -5.04 7.26
CA GLU A 148 18.24 -4.58 7.92
C GLU A 148 17.17 -5.66 7.96
N LEU A 149 17.06 -6.46 6.89
CA LEU A 149 16.12 -7.59 6.78
C LEU A 149 16.32 -8.61 7.92
N LYS A 150 17.56 -9.02 8.20
CA LYS A 150 17.90 -9.93 9.31
C LYS A 150 17.45 -9.41 10.67
N HIS A 151 17.34 -8.09 10.81
CA HIS A 151 16.96 -7.41 12.04
C HIS A 151 15.51 -6.91 12.00
N SER A 152 14.69 -7.46 11.10
CA SER A 152 13.31 -7.04 10.89
C SER A 152 12.28 -8.09 11.29
N LYS A 153 11.08 -7.63 11.66
CA LYS A 153 9.91 -8.47 11.94
C LYS A 153 8.70 -7.91 11.20
N CYS A 154 7.85 -8.80 10.70
CA CYS A 154 6.61 -8.44 10.03
C CYS A 154 5.43 -8.95 10.87
N LEU A 155 4.59 -8.01 11.34
CA LEU A 155 3.45 -8.31 12.20
C LEU A 155 2.14 -8.06 11.46
N LEU A 156 1.25 -9.04 11.52
CA LEU A 156 -0.10 -9.02 10.98
C LEU A 156 -1.12 -8.85 12.11
N ASP A 157 -2.31 -8.38 11.73
CA ASP A 157 -3.47 -8.28 12.63
C ASP A 157 -3.21 -7.40 13.88
N TYR A 158 -2.29 -6.42 13.76
CA TYR A 158 -2.05 -5.40 14.78
C TYR A 158 -3.09 -4.28 14.70
N ASP A 159 -4.29 -4.57 15.18
CA ASP A 159 -5.47 -3.69 15.06
C ASP A 159 -5.76 -2.89 16.34
N GLU A 160 -5.25 -3.34 17.49
CA GLU A 160 -5.40 -2.67 18.78
C GLU A 160 -4.12 -2.79 19.63
N GLU A 161 -3.82 -1.75 20.41
CA GLU A 161 -2.66 -1.75 21.32
C GLU A 161 -2.91 -2.68 22.52
N SER A 162 -4.15 -2.68 23.02
CA SER A 162 -4.58 -3.41 24.21
C SER A 162 -4.79 -4.91 23.98
N ASP A 163 -4.99 -5.35 22.74
CA ASP A 163 -5.21 -6.75 22.38
C ASP A 163 -4.14 -7.22 21.38
N ARG A 164 -3.07 -7.80 21.93
CA ARG A 164 -1.98 -8.40 21.14
C ARG A 164 -2.16 -9.91 20.95
N SER A 165 -3.26 -10.50 21.44
CA SER A 165 -3.50 -11.96 21.35
C SER A 165 -3.70 -12.43 19.91
N LYS A 166 -4.18 -11.53 19.04
CA LYS A 166 -4.41 -11.77 17.61
C LYS A 166 -3.19 -11.52 16.75
N LEU A 167 -2.13 -10.94 17.31
CA LEU A 167 -0.92 -10.58 16.58
C LEU A 167 -0.30 -11.85 15.97
N LYS A 168 -0.14 -11.85 14.66
CA LYS A 168 0.54 -12.93 13.93
C LYS A 168 1.84 -12.39 13.36
N SER A 169 2.82 -13.26 13.15
CA SER A 169 4.10 -12.88 12.55
C SER A 169 4.40 -13.72 11.32
N ILE A 170 4.97 -13.08 10.31
CA ILE A 170 5.64 -13.72 9.21
C ILE A 170 7.11 -13.30 9.22
N GLU A 171 7.99 -14.19 8.80
CA GLU A 171 9.43 -13.97 8.82
C GLU A 171 9.88 -13.46 7.44
N PRO A 172 10.43 -12.23 7.34
CA PRO A 172 11.00 -11.75 6.09
C PRO A 172 12.39 -12.40 5.90
N VAL A 173 12.62 -13.07 4.77
CA VAL A 173 13.82 -13.91 4.54
C VAL A 173 14.69 -13.46 3.38
N GLU A 174 14.12 -12.80 2.37
CA GLU A 174 14.87 -12.38 1.18
C GLU A 174 14.30 -11.08 0.60
N ILE A 175 15.16 -10.16 0.17
CA ILE A 175 14.77 -9.04 -0.70
C ILE A 175 14.88 -9.52 -2.15
N VAL A 176 13.73 -9.73 -2.79
CA VAL A 176 13.63 -10.30 -4.14
C VAL A 176 13.78 -9.22 -5.22
N MET A 177 13.33 -8.01 -4.91
CA MET A 177 13.49 -6.85 -5.77
C MET A 177 13.72 -5.62 -4.90
N LYS A 178 14.69 -4.81 -5.28
CA LYS A 178 14.96 -3.52 -4.67
C LYS A 178 15.14 -2.48 -5.75
N ASP A 179 14.39 -1.41 -5.63
CA ASP A 179 14.47 -0.26 -6.49
C ASP A 179 14.47 1.00 -5.62
N ILE A 180 15.62 1.67 -5.53
CA ILE A 180 15.78 2.86 -4.69
C ILE A 180 15.13 4.07 -5.35
N GLU A 181 15.23 4.19 -6.68
CA GLU A 181 14.70 5.32 -7.46
C GLU A 181 13.17 5.34 -7.51
N ASN A 182 12.56 4.16 -7.51
CA ASN A 182 11.10 4.03 -7.44
C ASN A 182 10.61 3.84 -5.99
N ASP A 183 11.53 3.74 -5.02
CA ASP A 183 11.25 3.48 -3.60
C ASP A 183 10.40 2.22 -3.37
N VAL A 184 10.69 1.16 -4.12
CA VAL A 184 9.96 -0.12 -4.08
C VAL A 184 10.88 -1.25 -3.63
N CYS A 185 10.46 -1.96 -2.59
CA CYS A 185 11.13 -3.15 -2.08
C CYS A 185 10.14 -4.31 -2.01
N ILE A 186 10.45 -5.42 -2.67
CA ILE A 186 9.69 -6.66 -2.60
C ILE A 186 10.46 -7.65 -1.73
N VAL A 187 9.80 -8.09 -0.68
CA VAL A 187 10.34 -8.98 0.33
C VAL A 187 9.60 -10.31 0.27
N LYS A 188 10.34 -11.40 0.22
CA LYS A 188 9.85 -12.75 0.43
C LYS A 188 9.68 -12.98 1.92
N CYS A 189 8.48 -13.34 2.32
CA CYS A 189 8.13 -13.67 3.69
C CYS A 189 7.67 -15.12 3.78
N VAL A 190 7.96 -15.78 4.89
CA VAL A 190 7.59 -17.17 5.13
C VAL A 190 6.88 -17.31 6.47
N THR A 191 6.14 -18.41 6.61
CA THR A 191 5.58 -18.86 7.88
C THR A 191 5.47 -20.37 7.89
N ASP A 192 5.65 -20.93 9.08
CA ASP A 192 5.44 -22.33 9.40
C ASP A 192 4.04 -22.58 10.01
N ASP A 193 3.26 -21.54 10.31
CA ASP A 193 1.88 -21.64 10.78
C ASP A 193 0.94 -21.98 9.59
N GLU A 194 0.58 -23.26 9.47
CA GLU A 194 -0.33 -23.75 8.43
C GLU A 194 -1.72 -23.08 8.47
N THR A 195 -2.19 -22.72 9.68
CA THR A 195 -3.47 -22.03 9.84
C THR A 195 -3.37 -20.62 9.27
N LEU A 196 -2.30 -19.89 9.61
CA LEU A 196 -2.02 -18.57 9.04
C LEU A 196 -1.87 -18.63 7.52
N CYS A 197 -1.20 -19.66 6.98
CA CYS A 197 -1.07 -19.86 5.54
C CYS A 197 -2.43 -19.93 4.83
N LYS A 198 -3.34 -20.76 5.34
CA LYS A 198 -4.70 -20.90 4.80
C LYS A 198 -5.45 -19.58 4.86
N VAL A 199 -5.38 -18.88 6.01
CA VAL A 199 -6.03 -17.58 6.21
C VAL A 199 -5.52 -16.52 5.23
N LEU A 200 -4.20 -16.38 5.07
CA LEU A 200 -3.60 -15.39 4.16
C LEU A 200 -3.93 -15.67 2.69
N ARG A 201 -3.94 -16.94 2.27
CA ARG A 201 -4.34 -17.32 0.91
C ARG A 201 -5.79 -16.96 0.62
N GLU A 202 -6.71 -17.20 1.56
CA GLU A 202 -8.11 -16.80 1.40
C GLU A 202 -8.30 -15.27 1.39
N ARG A 203 -7.52 -14.53 2.19
CA ARG A 203 -7.47 -13.06 2.15
C ARG A 203 -6.97 -12.57 0.79
N LEU A 204 -5.91 -13.15 0.23
CA LEU A 204 -5.39 -12.83 -1.11
C LEU A 204 -6.41 -13.14 -2.22
N LYS A 205 -7.04 -14.32 -2.20
CA LYS A 205 -8.12 -14.66 -3.15
C LYS A 205 -9.26 -13.63 -3.08
N SER A 206 -9.67 -13.26 -1.87
CA SER A 206 -10.70 -12.26 -1.65
C SER A 206 -10.28 -10.88 -2.17
N TYR A 207 -9.03 -10.49 -1.95
CA TYR A 207 -8.44 -9.24 -2.45
C TYR A 207 -8.49 -9.18 -3.97
N HIS A 208 -7.98 -10.20 -4.66
CA HIS A 208 -7.98 -10.25 -6.12
C HIS A 208 -9.39 -10.25 -6.69
N ARG A 209 -10.31 -11.04 -6.11
CA ARG A 209 -11.72 -11.08 -6.53
C ARG A 209 -12.38 -9.71 -6.38
N LEU A 210 -12.29 -9.09 -5.21
CA LEU A 210 -12.92 -7.79 -4.95
C LEU A 210 -12.31 -6.69 -5.83
N ARG A 211 -10.99 -6.68 -6.01
CA ARG A 211 -10.29 -5.75 -6.90
C ARG A 211 -10.81 -5.87 -8.34
N GLU A 212 -10.91 -7.10 -8.84
CA GLU A 212 -11.40 -7.39 -10.18
C GLU A 212 -12.87 -6.96 -10.34
N THR A 213 -13.73 -7.30 -9.38
CA THR A 213 -15.13 -6.88 -9.40
C THR A 213 -15.25 -5.35 -9.42
N ILE A 214 -14.52 -4.62 -8.57
CA ILE A 214 -14.54 -3.15 -8.55
C ILE A 214 -14.09 -2.60 -9.90
N TYR A 215 -12.99 -3.12 -10.45
CA TYR A 215 -12.45 -2.69 -11.73
C TYR A 215 -13.46 -2.90 -12.87
N GLN A 216 -14.06 -4.09 -12.98
CA GLN A 216 -15.06 -4.38 -14.02
C GLN A 216 -16.29 -3.47 -13.90
N ILE A 217 -16.76 -3.19 -12.69
CA ILE A 217 -17.87 -2.24 -12.45
C ILE A 217 -17.50 -0.85 -12.94
N LEU A 218 -16.34 -0.34 -12.54
CA LEU A 218 -15.89 1.00 -12.94
C LEU A 218 -15.68 1.07 -14.45
N LYS A 219 -15.13 0.01 -15.07
CA LYS A 219 -14.90 -0.09 -16.51
C LYS A 219 -16.21 -0.10 -17.29
N ALA A 220 -17.18 -0.91 -16.87
CA ALA A 220 -18.52 -0.95 -17.47
C ALA A 220 -19.23 0.41 -17.39
N LYS A 221 -19.01 1.17 -16.31
CA LYS A 221 -19.54 2.53 -16.13
C LYS A 221 -18.74 3.61 -16.85
N LYS A 222 -17.65 3.26 -17.56
CA LYS A 222 -16.73 4.20 -18.21
C LYS A 222 -16.14 5.23 -17.22
N VAL A 223 -15.95 4.83 -15.97
CA VAL A 223 -15.36 5.64 -14.89
C VAL A 223 -13.85 5.33 -14.73
N VAL A 224 -13.40 4.18 -15.21
CA VAL A 224 -11.97 3.92 -15.39
C VAL A 224 -11.51 4.60 -16.68
N TYR A 225 -10.24 5.03 -16.69
CA TYR A 225 -9.51 5.29 -17.93
C TYR A 225 -9.76 4.16 -18.93
N VAL A 226 -10.57 4.44 -19.95
CA VAL A 226 -10.42 3.73 -21.21
C VAL A 226 -9.05 4.16 -21.74
N ARG A 227 -8.31 3.22 -22.33
CA ARG A 227 -6.98 3.35 -22.91
C ARG A 227 -6.96 4.34 -24.08
N ASP A 228 -7.48 5.55 -23.88
CA ASP A 228 -7.53 6.62 -24.85
C ASP A 228 -6.46 7.62 -24.46
N TYR A 229 -5.33 7.55 -25.16
CA TYR A 229 -4.08 8.25 -24.87
C TYR A 229 -4.18 9.77 -25.07
N VAL A 230 -5.38 10.30 -25.33
CA VAL A 230 -5.59 11.61 -25.94
C VAL A 230 -6.49 12.52 -25.09
N THR A 231 -7.38 11.96 -24.28
CA THR A 231 -8.31 12.79 -23.51
C THR A 231 -7.82 12.92 -22.07
N SER A 232 -7.34 14.11 -21.73
CA SER A 232 -6.96 14.56 -20.37
C SER A 232 -8.13 14.57 -19.36
N PHE A 233 -9.20 13.82 -19.63
CA PHE A 233 -10.39 13.73 -18.80
C PHE A 233 -10.18 12.68 -17.72
N TRP A 234 -10.10 13.18 -16.49
CA TRP A 234 -9.83 12.42 -15.29
C TRP A 234 -10.98 11.48 -14.94
N SER A 235 -10.68 10.32 -14.32
CA SER A 235 -11.66 9.56 -13.54
C SER A 235 -12.45 10.55 -12.68
N ILE A 236 -13.78 10.48 -12.78
CA ILE A 236 -14.72 11.30 -12.01
C ILE A 236 -14.64 11.01 -10.50
N VAL A 237 -13.92 9.95 -10.14
CA VAL A 237 -13.69 9.54 -8.76
C VAL A 237 -12.25 9.83 -8.42
N ASP A 238 -12.06 10.79 -7.51
CA ASP A 238 -10.77 11.10 -6.91
C ASP A 238 -10.55 10.33 -5.60
N LEU A 239 -11.45 9.43 -5.20
CA LEU A 239 -11.37 8.78 -3.89
C LEU A 239 -10.10 7.91 -3.74
N VAL A 240 -9.34 8.19 -2.68
CA VAL A 240 -8.11 7.49 -2.31
C VAL A 240 -8.23 6.91 -0.91
N PHE A 241 -7.90 5.64 -0.76
CA PHE A 241 -7.75 4.96 0.51
C PHE A 241 -6.29 4.68 0.80
N VAL A 242 -5.85 4.90 2.04
CA VAL A 242 -4.55 4.47 2.53
C VAL A 242 -4.76 3.62 3.77
N VAL A 243 -4.06 2.49 3.83
CA VAL A 243 -4.02 1.65 5.04
C VAL A 243 -2.57 1.51 5.48
N GLY A 244 -2.33 1.60 6.78
CA GLY A 244 -0.98 1.46 7.32
C GLY A 244 -0.94 1.52 8.83
N HIS A 245 0.28 1.63 9.35
CA HIS A 245 0.60 1.71 10.77
C HIS A 245 1.28 3.05 11.10
N PRO A 246 0.52 4.15 11.19
CA PRO A 246 1.05 5.45 11.61
C PRO A 246 1.86 5.35 12.90
N HIS A 247 3.12 5.76 12.86
CA HIS A 247 4.10 5.68 13.94
C HIS A 247 4.35 4.25 14.46
N GLY A 248 4.05 3.23 13.65
CA GLY A 248 4.09 1.83 14.04
C GLY A 248 2.99 1.41 15.01
N LYS A 249 1.98 2.25 15.23
CA LYS A 249 0.82 1.97 16.09
C LYS A 249 -0.17 1.02 15.40
N PRO A 250 -1.31 0.67 16.05
CA PRO A 250 -2.32 -0.14 15.41
C PRO A 250 -2.78 0.42 14.06
N LYS A 251 -3.29 -0.48 13.23
CA LYS A 251 -3.66 -0.20 11.86
C LYS A 251 -4.74 0.87 11.77
N MET A 252 -4.52 1.83 10.88
CA MET A 252 -5.45 2.92 10.60
C MET A 252 -5.79 2.93 9.12
N VAL A 253 -7.01 3.38 8.83
CA VAL A 253 -7.48 3.72 7.49
C VAL A 253 -7.60 5.23 7.39
N SER A 254 -7.16 5.81 6.28
CA SER A 254 -7.48 7.18 5.92
C SER A 254 -8.13 7.22 4.55
N VAL A 255 -9.04 8.18 4.39
CA VAL A 255 -9.84 8.38 3.19
C VAL A 255 -9.66 9.83 2.77
N GLY A 256 -9.38 10.06 1.49
CA GLY A 256 -9.16 11.39 0.94
C GLY A 256 -9.30 11.37 -0.57
N HIS A 257 -8.67 12.32 -1.22
CA HIS A 257 -8.80 12.56 -2.64
C HIS A 257 -7.44 12.66 -3.33
N ARG A 258 -7.41 12.17 -4.57
CA ARG A 258 -6.34 12.41 -5.52
C ARG A 258 -6.34 13.89 -5.87
N ILE A 259 -5.15 14.48 -5.87
CA ILE A 259 -4.90 15.84 -6.31
C ILE A 259 -4.53 15.84 -7.80
N LYS A 260 -3.52 15.04 -8.17
CA LYS A 260 -3.06 14.90 -9.56
C LYS A 260 -2.30 13.61 -9.79
N ARG A 261 -2.14 13.20 -11.04
CA ARG A 261 -1.14 12.20 -11.45
C ARG A 261 0.20 12.89 -11.67
N LEU A 262 1.28 12.24 -11.24
CA LEU A 262 2.66 12.67 -11.45
C LEU A 262 3.24 11.89 -12.66
N GLY A 263 4.01 12.58 -13.50
CA GLY A 263 4.65 12.02 -14.71
C GLY A 263 3.90 12.25 -16.03
N GLN A 264 4.66 12.55 -17.09
CA GLN A 264 4.19 12.64 -18.48
C GLN A 264 4.66 11.38 -19.23
N GLY A 265 3.89 10.29 -19.16
CA GLY A 265 4.24 9.05 -19.84
C GLY A 265 3.01 8.25 -20.22
N SER A 266 3.13 7.40 -21.23
CA SER A 266 2.07 6.47 -21.61
C SER A 266 1.60 5.71 -20.36
N VAL A 267 0.30 5.40 -20.32
CA VAL A 267 -0.41 4.74 -19.21
C VAL A 267 0.23 3.41 -18.74
N SER A 268 1.24 2.89 -19.43
CA SER A 268 1.59 1.47 -19.47
C SER A 268 2.65 0.96 -18.49
N SER A 269 3.34 1.77 -17.68
CA SER A 269 4.32 1.14 -16.74
C SER A 269 4.65 1.87 -15.45
N LYS A 270 4.49 3.19 -15.37
CA LYS A 270 4.79 3.95 -14.15
C LYS A 270 3.71 4.99 -13.93
N SER A 271 2.92 4.82 -12.87
CA SER A 271 1.93 5.81 -12.48
C SER A 271 2.15 6.19 -11.03
N SER A 272 2.44 7.47 -10.82
CA SER A 272 2.55 8.07 -9.52
C SER A 272 1.46 9.10 -9.34
N TYR A 273 1.04 9.32 -8.10
CA TYR A 273 -0.10 10.18 -7.79
C TYR A 273 0.21 11.02 -6.57
N LEU A 274 -0.29 12.25 -6.60
CA LEU A 274 -0.38 13.13 -5.46
C LEU A 274 -1.82 13.08 -4.90
N TYR A 275 -1.98 13.05 -3.59
CA TYR A 275 -3.26 12.95 -2.90
C TYR A 275 -3.21 13.65 -1.54
N ASP A 276 -4.37 14.07 -1.03
CA ASP A 276 -4.50 14.76 0.27
C ASP A 276 -4.73 13.79 1.45
N THR A 277 -4.91 12.48 1.16
CA THR A 277 -5.22 11.47 2.17
C THR A 277 -4.15 11.41 3.26
N CYS A 278 -4.57 11.46 4.52
CA CYS A 278 -3.69 11.56 5.68
C CYS A 278 -2.68 10.40 5.78
N THR A 279 -1.39 10.71 5.96
CA THR A 279 -0.33 9.73 6.32
C THR A 279 0.58 10.30 7.43
N CYS A 280 1.40 9.44 8.03
CA CYS A 280 2.40 9.78 9.04
C CYS A 280 3.68 8.95 8.82
N PRO A 281 4.80 9.31 9.47
CA PRO A 281 5.93 8.37 9.63
C PRO A 281 5.42 7.00 10.07
N GLY A 282 5.89 5.91 9.46
CA GLY A 282 5.38 4.55 9.68
C GLY A 282 4.27 4.09 8.72
N SER A 283 3.60 5.01 8.02
CA SER A 283 2.66 4.67 6.94
C SER A 283 3.35 4.29 5.63
N SER A 284 4.61 4.69 5.42
CA SER A 284 5.38 4.37 4.21
C SER A 284 5.40 2.87 3.93
N GLY A 285 5.26 2.49 2.66
CA GLY A 285 5.15 1.10 2.22
C GLY A 285 3.74 0.50 2.33
N GLY A 286 2.84 1.13 3.09
CA GLY A 286 1.44 0.71 3.20
C GLY A 286 0.67 0.89 1.88
N PRO A 287 -0.37 0.08 1.63
CA PRO A 287 -1.11 0.13 0.37
C PRO A 287 -1.92 1.42 0.22
N VAL A 288 -1.88 1.95 -0.99
CA VAL A 288 -2.66 3.09 -1.46
C VAL A 288 -3.55 2.62 -2.60
N TYR A 289 -4.86 2.77 -2.44
CA TYR A 289 -5.83 2.43 -3.48
C TYR A 289 -6.48 3.69 -4.03
N ILE A 290 -6.31 3.91 -5.32
CA ILE A 290 -6.86 5.06 -6.06
C ILE A 290 -7.95 4.53 -6.97
N ILE A 291 -9.20 4.91 -6.71
CA ILE A 291 -10.32 4.43 -7.51
C ILE A 291 -10.21 4.94 -8.95
N GLY A 292 -10.41 4.04 -9.91
CA GLY A 292 -10.38 4.36 -11.33
C GLY A 292 -8.98 4.55 -11.92
N ALA A 293 -7.91 4.27 -11.16
CA ALA A 293 -6.56 4.24 -11.70
C ALA A 293 -6.46 3.23 -12.87
N PRO A 294 -5.77 3.58 -13.96
CA PRO A 294 -5.77 2.86 -15.23
C PRO A 294 -5.09 1.48 -15.22
N ASN A 295 -4.48 1.07 -14.11
CA ASN A 295 -3.65 -0.13 -14.09
C ASN A 295 -4.22 -1.19 -13.15
N GLU A 296 -4.61 -2.33 -13.73
CA GLU A 296 -5.05 -3.54 -13.03
C GLU A 296 -3.93 -4.17 -12.17
N PHE A 297 -2.67 -3.84 -12.46
CA PHE A 297 -1.49 -4.51 -11.92
C PHE A 297 -0.74 -3.73 -10.85
N ILE A 298 -0.82 -2.39 -10.82
CA ILE A 298 0.00 -1.61 -9.90
C ILE A 298 -0.72 -1.45 -8.56
N GLN A 299 -0.12 -2.03 -7.53
CA GLN A 299 -0.40 -1.69 -6.16
C GLN A 299 0.52 -0.53 -5.78
N HIS A 300 -0.09 0.61 -5.50
CA HIS A 300 0.68 1.75 -5.04
C HIS A 300 1.03 1.56 -3.57
N SER A 301 2.28 1.81 -3.22
CA SER A 301 2.70 2.01 -1.83
C SER A 301 2.89 3.49 -1.57
N HIS A 302 2.53 3.94 -0.38
CA HIS A 302 2.86 5.32 0.02
C HIS A 302 4.38 5.47 0.14
N SER A 303 4.94 6.45 -0.55
CA SER A 303 6.40 6.66 -0.63
C SER A 303 6.85 7.91 0.13
N GLY A 304 6.03 8.96 0.18
CA GLY A 304 6.40 10.18 0.90
C GLY A 304 5.39 11.30 0.81
N ALA A 305 5.82 12.49 1.22
CA ALA A 305 5.02 13.70 1.24
C ALA A 305 5.79 14.88 0.62
N LEU A 306 5.05 15.73 -0.07
CA LEU A 306 5.48 17.01 -0.62
C LEU A 306 4.61 18.11 0.00
N ASP A 307 4.97 19.39 -0.18
CA ASP A 307 4.17 20.51 0.38
C ASP A 307 2.71 20.51 -0.07
N GLU A 308 2.45 20.05 -1.29
CA GLU A 308 1.12 19.98 -1.89
C GLU A 308 0.32 18.75 -1.45
N GLY A 309 0.95 17.72 -0.87
CA GLY A 309 0.26 16.48 -0.50
C GLY A 309 1.15 15.25 -0.44
N ASN A 310 0.54 14.11 -0.16
CA ASN A 310 1.20 12.81 -0.11
C ASN A 310 1.32 12.20 -1.51
N PHE A 311 2.33 11.37 -1.73
CA PHE A 311 2.50 10.68 -2.99
C PHE A 311 2.77 9.19 -2.86
N CYS A 312 2.44 8.48 -3.94
CA CYS A 312 2.66 7.05 -4.15
C CYS A 312 3.03 6.80 -5.60
N GLY A 313 3.61 5.63 -5.87
CA GLY A 313 3.79 5.09 -7.22
C GLY A 313 5.21 4.69 -7.56
N ASP A 314 5.35 4.06 -8.72
CA ASP A 314 6.62 3.58 -9.25
C ASP A 314 7.34 4.76 -9.94
N GLY A 315 8.24 5.43 -9.23
CA GLY A 315 9.27 6.25 -9.90
C GLY A 315 9.16 7.74 -9.92
N VAL A 316 8.98 8.37 -8.76
CA VAL A 316 9.11 9.82 -8.68
C VAL A 316 9.87 10.22 -7.42
N TRP A 317 11.19 9.97 -7.42
CA TRP A 317 12.11 10.93 -6.79
C TRP A 317 12.51 12.05 -7.78
N GLU A 318 12.36 11.84 -9.09
CA GLU A 318 12.85 12.74 -10.16
C GLU A 318 12.18 14.13 -10.28
N GLN A 319 11.22 14.52 -9.43
CA GLN A 319 10.48 15.79 -9.65
C GLN A 319 10.36 16.77 -8.48
N LYS A 320 11.12 16.65 -7.38
CA LYS A 320 11.19 17.74 -6.37
C LYS A 320 12.59 18.02 -5.84
N VAL A 321 13.40 18.70 -6.65
CA VAL A 321 14.26 19.83 -6.20
C VAL A 321 14.28 20.92 -7.28
N GLN A 322 13.15 21.58 -7.50
CA GLN A 322 13.16 22.95 -8.03
C GLN A 322 11.99 23.72 -7.40
N GLY A 323 12.31 24.58 -6.43
CA GLY A 323 11.38 25.57 -5.91
C GLY A 323 11.70 26.08 -4.51
N GLY A 324 12.54 27.12 -4.44
CA GLY A 324 12.42 28.27 -3.54
C GLY A 324 12.43 28.06 -2.03
#